data_AF-A0A7V3TV13-F1
#
_entry.id   AF-A0A7V3TV13-F1
#
_cell.length_a   1.000
_cell.length_b   1.000
_cell.length_c   1.000
_cell.angle_alpha   90.00
_cell.angle_beta   90.00
_cell.angle_gamma   90.00
#
_symmetry.space_group_name_H-M   'P 1'
#
loop_
_entity.id
_entity.type
_entity.pdbx_description
1 polymer ?
#
loop_
_entity_poly.entity_id
_entity_poly.type
_entity_poly.pdbx_seq_one_letter_code
_entity_poly.pdbx_strand_id
1 'polypeptide(L)'
;MVSVDEMYDQAIELQQKGDLDGAIQKLHELLETDPNYALAHAALSVFYSKREEHEKAVEHARKVCELEPEDPFSFVALSLICQKAGLIAEAEEAMWHARQAQVAAIQKRYAQ
;
A
#
# COMPACT_ATOMS: atom_id res chain seq x y z
N MET A 1 20.09 17.55 1.60
CA MET A 1 19.53 16.27 2.05
C MET A 1 18.34 16.03 1.15
N VAL A 2 18.31 14.93 0.41
CA VAL A 2 17.18 14.60 -0.47
C VAL A 2 15.96 14.37 0.42
N SER A 3 14.81 14.93 0.09
CA SER A 3 13.60 14.73 0.90
C SER A 3 13.00 13.33 0.66
N VAL A 4 12.20 12.82 1.59
CA VAL A 4 11.49 11.54 1.40
C VAL A 4 10.56 11.58 0.18
N ASP A 5 9.96 12.74 -0.11
CA ASP A 5 9.11 12.93 -1.30
C ASP A 5 9.95 12.86 -2.59
N GLU A 6 11.13 13.48 -2.63
CA GLU A 6 12.05 13.37 -3.76
C GLU A 6 12.55 11.93 -3.96
N MET A 7 12.77 11.19 -2.87
CA MET A 7 13.14 9.77 -2.93
C MET A 7 12.00 8.93 -3.51
N TYR A 8 10.75 9.24 -3.17
CA TYR A 8 9.57 8.58 -3.70
C TYR A 8 9.43 8.85 -5.21
N ASP A 9 9.54 10.12 -5.62
CA ASP A 9 9.48 10.49 -7.04
C ASP A 9 10.56 9.79 -7.88
N GLN A 10 11.79 9.69 -7.35
CA GLN A 10 12.87 8.93 -8.00
C GLN A 10 12.52 7.45 -8.18
N ALA A 11 11.90 6.82 -7.18
CA ALA A 11 11.47 5.44 -7.29
C ALA A 11 10.40 5.25 -8.36
N ILE A 12 9.44 6.18 -8.46
CA ILE A 12 8.41 6.17 -9.49
C ILE A 12 9.02 6.37 -10.88
N GLU A 13 9.98 7.28 -11.04
CA GLU A 13 10.70 7.46 -12.31
C GLU A 13 11.45 6.19 -12.75
N LEU A 14 12.12 5.49 -11.82
CA LEU A 14 12.78 4.22 -12.11
C LEU A 14 11.78 3.17 -12.62
N GLN A 15 10.64 3.07 -11.94
CA GLN A 15 9.57 2.16 -12.36
C GLN A 15 9.03 2.51 -13.76
N GLN A 16 8.86 3.80 -14.07
CA GLN A 16 8.41 4.25 -15.40
C GLN A 16 9.42 3.95 -16.50
N LYS A 17 10.73 3.95 -16.18
CA LYS A 17 11.82 3.53 -17.08
C LYS A 17 11.91 2.01 -17.22
N GLY A 18 11.06 1.25 -16.52
CA GLY A 18 11.05 -0.21 -16.52
C GLY A 18 12.01 -0.85 -15.52
N ASP A 19 12.74 -0.04 -14.75
CA ASP A 19 13.64 -0.52 -13.70
C ASP A 19 12.86 -0.74 -12.40
N LEU A 20 12.15 -1.87 -12.35
CA LEU A 20 11.34 -2.23 -11.19
C LEU A 20 12.20 -2.60 -9.97
N ASP A 21 13.37 -3.20 -10.19
CA ASP A 21 14.30 -3.57 -9.11
C ASP A 21 14.89 -2.32 -8.45
N GLY A 22 15.36 -1.38 -9.25
CA GLY A 22 15.86 -0.09 -8.77
C GLY A 22 14.78 0.71 -8.04
N ALA A 23 13.54 0.69 -8.54
CA ALA A 23 12.41 1.33 -7.86
C ALA A 23 12.15 0.72 -6.47
N ILE A 24 12.11 -0.61 -6.37
CA ILE A 24 11.91 -1.32 -5.09
C ILE A 24 13.05 -1.00 -4.12
N GLN A 25 14.30 -1.05 -4.58
CA GLN A 25 15.45 -0.69 -3.74
C GLN A 25 15.32 0.74 -3.22
N LYS A 26 14.93 1.68 -4.09
CA LYS A 26 14.81 3.09 -3.71
C LYS A 26 13.71 3.34 -2.68
N LEU A 27 12.60 2.61 -2.78
CA LEU A 27 11.53 2.65 -1.77
C LEU A 27 11.99 2.07 -0.43
N HIS A 28 12.82 1.02 -0.42
CA HIS A 28 13.40 0.52 0.84
C HIS A 28 14.36 1.53 1.48
N GLU A 29 15.23 2.18 0.70
CA GLU A 29 16.07 3.28 1.20
C GLU A 29 15.22 4.43 1.80
N LEU A 30 14.08 4.75 1.18
CA LEU A 30 13.14 5.73 1.72
C LEU A 30 12.60 5.27 3.07
N LEU A 31 12.16 4.00 3.17
CA LEU A 31 11.63 3.44 4.41
C LEU A 31 12.67 3.30 5.53
N GLU A 32 13.97 3.25 5.22
CA GLU A 32 15.04 3.37 6.23
C GLU A 32 15.06 4.78 6.87
N THR A 33 14.61 5.80 6.13
CA THR A 33 14.53 7.19 6.60
C THR A 33 13.18 7.49 7.25
N ASP A 34 12.09 7.06 6.64
CA ASP A 34 10.72 7.16 7.18
C ASP A 34 9.98 5.81 7.07
N PRO A 35 10.01 4.98 8.13
CA PRO A 35 9.38 3.67 8.13
C PRO A 35 7.85 3.68 8.04
N ASN A 36 7.22 4.85 8.13
CA ASN A 36 5.76 5.00 8.13
C ASN A 36 5.26 5.77 6.90
N TYR A 37 6.10 5.93 5.87
CA TYR A 37 5.70 6.60 4.64
C TYR A 37 4.70 5.74 3.83
N ALA A 38 3.41 6.02 4.00
CA ALA A 38 2.31 5.19 3.48
C ALA A 38 2.39 4.96 1.96
N LEU A 39 2.73 5.99 1.18
CA LEU A 39 2.85 5.87 -0.27
C LEU A 39 3.96 4.90 -0.71
N ALA A 40 5.05 4.79 0.06
CA ALA A 40 6.13 3.85 -0.25
C ALA A 40 5.69 2.40 0.00
N HIS A 41 4.99 2.15 1.11
CA HIS A 41 4.36 0.85 1.35
C HIS A 41 3.32 0.51 0.27
N ALA A 42 2.48 1.47 -0.13
CA ALA A 42 1.52 1.27 -1.21
C ALA A 42 2.21 0.89 -2.53
N ALA A 43 3.25 1.63 -2.93
CA ALA A 43 4.02 1.35 -4.14
C ALA A 43 4.70 -0.03 -4.08
N LEU A 44 5.36 -0.37 -2.96
CA LEU A 44 5.98 -1.68 -2.77
C LEU A 44 4.96 -2.82 -2.85
N SER A 45 3.77 -2.66 -2.26
CA SER A 45 2.70 -3.65 -2.34
C SER A 45 2.30 -3.95 -3.78
N VAL A 46 2.18 -2.91 -4.61
CA VAL A 46 1.83 -3.02 -6.03
C VAL A 46 2.98 -3.64 -6.82
N PHE A 47 4.22 -3.23 -6.55
CA PHE A 47 5.41 -3.69 -7.29
C PHE A 47 5.70 -5.16 -7.00
N TYR A 48 5.61 -5.60 -5.74
CA TYR A 48 5.72 -7.01 -5.39
C TYR A 48 4.55 -7.83 -5.93
N SER A 49 3.32 -7.29 -5.94
CA SER A 49 2.17 -7.96 -6.55
C SER A 49 2.37 -8.20 -8.05
N LYS A 50 2.98 -7.25 -8.77
CA LYS A 50 3.35 -7.39 -10.19
C LYS A 50 4.44 -8.44 -10.43
N ARG A 51 5.29 -8.71 -9.44
CA ARG A 51 6.35 -9.73 -9.48
C ARG A 51 5.87 -11.11 -9.02
N GLU A 52 4.58 -11.26 -8.72
CA GLU A 52 4.01 -12.47 -8.12
C GLU A 52 4.62 -12.82 -6.74
N GLU A 53 5.32 -11.87 -6.12
CA GLU A 53 5.86 -11.98 -4.76
C GLU A 53 4.76 -11.60 -3.75
N HIS A 54 3.71 -12.41 -3.74
CA HIS A 54 2.46 -12.09 -3.06
C HIS A 54 2.60 -11.91 -1.54
N GLU A 55 3.46 -12.68 -0.88
CA GLU A 55 3.69 -12.56 0.57
C GLU A 55 4.20 -11.16 0.95
N LYS A 56 5.21 -10.65 0.24
CA LYS A 56 5.74 -9.29 0.46
C LYS A 56 4.71 -8.23 0.09
N ALA A 57 3.94 -8.46 -0.97
CA ALA A 57 2.89 -7.54 -1.37
C ALA A 57 1.84 -7.37 -0.26
N VAL A 58 1.42 -8.48 0.36
CA VAL A 58 0.48 -8.50 1.47
C VAL A 58 1.06 -7.78 2.68
N GLU A 59 2.33 -8.02 3.02
CA GLU A 59 3.00 -7.35 4.14
C GLU A 59 2.94 -5.83 4.02
N HIS A 60 3.36 -5.28 2.87
CA HIS A 60 3.32 -3.85 2.65
C HIS A 60 1.88 -3.30 2.59
N ALA A 61 0.93 -4.03 2.00
CA ALA A 61 -0.48 -3.60 1.95
C ALA A 61 -1.12 -3.56 3.36
N ARG A 62 -0.79 -4.52 4.23
CA ARG A 62 -1.22 -4.49 5.64
C ARG A 62 -0.67 -3.26 6.34
N LYS A 63 0.59 -2.90 6.07
CA LYS A 63 1.18 -1.71 6.66
C LYS A 63 0.45 -0.43 6.26
N VAL A 64 0.02 -0.30 5.01
CA VAL A 64 -0.81 0.84 4.57
C VAL A 64 -2.12 0.90 5.37
N CYS A 65 -2.80 -0.24 5.57
CA CYS A 65 -4.03 -0.29 6.36
C CYS A 65 -3.82 0.10 7.83
N GLU A 66 -2.65 -0.22 8.42
CA GLU A 66 -2.29 0.23 9.77
C GLU A 66 -2.06 1.74 9.85
N LEU A 67 -1.45 2.32 8.81
CA LEU A 67 -1.14 3.75 8.72
C LEU A 67 -2.38 4.58 8.41
N GLU A 68 -3.30 4.04 7.61
CA GLU A 68 -4.50 4.71 7.13
C GLU A 68 -5.78 3.90 7.45
N PRO A 69 -6.12 3.72 8.74
CA PRO A 69 -7.24 2.86 9.16
C PRO A 69 -8.62 3.44 8.82
N GLU A 70 -8.69 4.73 8.49
CA GLU A 70 -9.93 5.39 8.06
C GLU A 70 -10.10 5.39 6.53
N ASP A 71 -9.09 4.95 5.76
CA ASP A 71 -9.16 4.93 4.30
C ASP A 71 -9.71 3.59 3.77
N PRO A 72 -10.91 3.58 3.15
CA PRO A 72 -11.46 2.37 2.56
C PRO A 72 -10.59 1.82 1.42
N PHE A 73 -9.87 2.68 0.69
CA PHE A 73 -9.09 2.27 -0.48
C PHE A 73 -7.89 1.40 -0.07
N SER A 74 -7.23 1.71 1.03
CA SER A 74 -6.16 0.88 1.61
C SER A 74 -6.60 -0.55 1.87
N PHE A 75 -7.79 -0.75 2.46
CA PHE A 75 -8.35 -2.09 2.68
C PHE A 75 -8.78 -2.79 1.39
N VAL A 76 -9.29 -2.05 0.39
CA VAL A 76 -9.58 -2.62 -0.95
C VAL A 76 -8.30 -3.11 -1.61
N ALA A 77 -7.21 -2.34 -1.54
CA ALA A 77 -5.92 -2.74 -2.09
C ALA A 77 -5.40 -4.03 -1.44
N LEU A 78 -5.45 -4.12 -0.10
CA LEU A 78 -5.10 -5.35 0.63
C LEU A 78 -5.97 -6.53 0.17
N SER A 79 -7.28 -6.35 0.05
CA SER A 79 -8.18 -7.43 -0.41
C SER A 79 -7.80 -7.96 -1.79
N LEU A 80 -7.51 -7.08 -2.75
CA LEU A 80 -7.10 -7.48 -4.10
C LEU A 80 -5.77 -8.21 -4.11
N ILE A 81 -4.82 -7.78 -3.28
CA ILE A 81 -3.51 -8.43 -3.16
C ILE A 81 -3.67 -9.82 -2.50
N CYS A 82 -4.47 -9.94 -1.44
CA CYS A 82 -4.77 -11.22 -0.81
C CYS A 82 -5.47 -12.20 -1.75
N GLN A 83 -6.38 -11.73 -2.62
CA GLN A 83 -7.01 -12.58 -3.64
C GLN A 83 -5.97 -13.15 -4.62
N LYS A 84 -5.03 -12.33 -5.08
CA LYS A 84 -3.92 -12.80 -5.93
C LYS A 84 -3.01 -13.79 -5.20
N ALA A 85 -2.81 -13.60 -3.90
CA ALA A 85 -2.06 -14.51 -3.04
C ALA A 85 -2.79 -15.84 -2.74
N GLY A 86 -4.07 -15.97 -3.10
CA GLY A 86 -4.91 -17.10 -2.70
C GLY A 86 -5.38 -17.07 -1.24
N LEU A 87 -5.14 -15.96 -0.53
CA LEU A 87 -5.49 -15.74 0.87
C LEU A 87 -6.94 -15.22 0.97
N ILE A 88 -7.89 -16.09 0.61
CA ILE A 88 -9.30 -15.70 0.43
C ILE A 88 -9.93 -15.17 1.73
N ALA A 89 -9.68 -15.82 2.86
CA ALA A 89 -10.25 -15.39 4.15
C ALA A 89 -9.81 -13.97 4.53
N GLU A 90 -8.51 -13.68 4.36
CA GLU A 90 -7.94 -12.35 4.65
C GLU A 90 -8.44 -11.30 3.65
N ALA A 91 -8.70 -11.69 2.40
CA ALA A 91 -9.30 -10.80 1.42
C ALA A 91 -10.73 -10.40 1.79
N GLU A 92 -11.53 -11.35 2.30
CA GLU A 92 -12.89 -11.08 2.77
C GLU A 92 -12.88 -10.19 4.01
N GLU A 93 -11.96 -10.43 4.95
CA GLU A 93 -11.76 -9.60 6.13
C GLU A 93 -11.39 -8.16 5.75
N ALA A 94 -10.42 -7.98 4.84
CA ALA A 94 -10.06 -6.66 4.33
C ALA A 94 -11.25 -5.97 3.66
N MET A 95 -12.06 -6.69 2.88
CA MET A 95 -13.26 -6.12 2.26
C MET A 95 -14.34 -5.73 3.28
N TRP A 96 -14.45 -6.47 4.38
CA TRP A 96 -15.31 -6.11 5.50
C TRP A 96 -14.86 -4.79 6.14
N HIS A 97 -13.55 -4.64 6.42
CA HIS A 97 -12.97 -3.39 6.94
C HIS A 97 -13.18 -2.21 6.00
N ALA A 98 -12.98 -2.39 4.69
CA ALA A 98 -13.22 -1.35 3.69
C ALA A 98 -14.66 -0.81 3.77
N ARG A 99 -15.65 -1.71 3.90
CA ARG A 99 -17.06 -1.32 4.04
C ARG A 99 -17.32 -0.57 5.34
N GLN A 100 -16.72 -0.99 6.45
CA GLN A 100 -16.85 -0.30 7.73
C GLN A 100 -16.26 1.12 7.66
N ALA A 101 -15.04 1.26 7.14
CA ALA A 101 -14.39 2.56 6.95
C ALA A 101 -15.23 3.49 6.06
N GLN A 102 -15.80 2.97 4.98
CA GLN A 102 -16.65 3.74 4.07
C GLN A 102 -17.94 4.23 4.77
N VAL A 103 -18.59 3.38 5.56
CA VAL A 103 -19.79 3.74 6.33
C VAL A 103 -19.45 4.81 7.37
N ALA A 104 -18.35 4.63 8.11
CA ALA A 104 -17.89 5.60 9.11
C ALA A 104 -17.58 6.98 8.49
N ALA A 105 -16.89 7.01 7.33
CA ALA A 105 -16.60 8.23 6.60
C ALA A 105 -17.87 8.98 6.17
N ILE A 106 -18.89 8.24 5.70
CA ILE A 106 -20.19 8.80 5.33
C ILE A 106 -20.88 9.42 6.56
N GLN A 107 -20.93 8.69 7.67
CA GLN A 107 -21.56 9.17 8.91
C GLN A 107 -20.90 10.47 9.42
N LYS A 108 -19.56 10.53 9.41
CA LYS A 108 -18.80 11.71 9.81
C LYS A 108 -19.11 12.94 8.93
N ARG A 109 -19.33 12.73 7.63
CA ARG A 109 -19.70 13.78 6.67
C ARG A 109 -21.10 14.36 6.93
N TYR A 110 -22.05 13.55 7.40
CA TYR A 110 -23.41 14.00 7.71
C TYR A 110 -23.57 14.58 9.13
N ALA A 111 -22.55 14.41 10.00
CA ALA A 111 -22.52 14.96 11.35
C ALA A 111 -21.93 16.38 11.42
N GLN A 112 -21.56 16.97 10.28
CA GLN A 112 -21.06 18.34 10.11
C GLN A 112 -22.07 19.18 9.34
#